data_AF-A0A559RMS4-F1
#
_entry.id   AF-A0A559RMS4-F1
#
_cell.length_a   1.000
_cell.length_b   1.000
_cell.length_c   1.000
_cell.angle_alpha   90.00
_cell.angle_beta   90.00
_cell.angle_gamma   90.00
#
_symmetry.space_group_name_H-M   'P 1'
#
loop_
_entity.id
_entity.type
_entity.pdbx_description
1 polymer ?
#
loop_
_entity_poly.entity_id
_entity_poly.type
_entity_poly.pdbx_seq_one_letter_code
_entity_poly.pdbx_strand_id
1 'polypeptide(L)'
;MYKTFFENIAATYGGKFLYKDKDISIGGGIRLPKVQYILKIPLENTEILISNITGKEFSARLSMNIDLPSQVPNFELSTDSHFKSLFKKKSDRFKIKSESDALTEFLENNIHIKELEKIAEDDAFEPYITGEFKDSSYQVEAEYHLEFDNWNSPVIPFIKLFKDLHVHLEHLSKSKNNALKHS
;
A
#
# COMPACT_ATOMS: atom_id res chain seq x y z
N MET A 1 0.57 3.30 22.45
CA MET A 1 -0.81 3.66 22.05
C MET A 1 -1.26 2.90 20.80
N TYR A 2 -0.43 2.78 19.75
CA TYR A 2 -0.83 2.10 18.50
C TYR A 2 -0.87 0.56 18.51
N LYS A 3 -0.32 -0.11 19.53
CA LYS A 3 -0.34 -1.58 19.62
C LYS A 3 -1.76 -2.16 19.55
N THR A 4 -2.67 -1.65 20.38
CA THR A 4 -4.07 -2.08 20.40
C THR A 4 -4.78 -1.86 19.06
N PHE A 5 -4.44 -0.78 18.35
CA PHE A 5 -4.96 -0.54 17.01
C PHE A 5 -4.57 -1.66 16.04
N PHE A 6 -3.29 -2.03 15.97
CA PHE A 6 -2.82 -3.10 15.09
C PHE A 6 -3.27 -4.50 15.55
N GLU A 7 -3.38 -4.73 16.86
CA GLU A 7 -3.95 -5.96 17.42
C GLU A 7 -5.41 -6.14 17.00
N ASN A 8 -6.21 -5.07 17.06
CA ASN A 8 -7.61 -5.09 16.62
C ASN A 8 -7.74 -5.35 15.11
N ILE A 9 -6.86 -4.76 14.29
CA ILE A 9 -6.85 -5.04 12.85
C ILE A 9 -6.47 -6.50 12.59
N ALA A 10 -5.44 -7.03 13.27
CA ALA A 10 -5.07 -8.43 13.16
C ALA A 10 -6.24 -9.34 13.52
N ALA A 11 -6.95 -9.09 14.62
CA ALA A 11 -8.13 -9.85 15.00
C ALA A 11 -9.25 -9.75 13.95
N THR A 12 -9.52 -8.55 13.43
CA THR A 12 -10.59 -8.29 12.46
C THR A 12 -10.36 -8.99 11.12
N TYR A 13 -9.10 -9.02 10.66
CA TYR A 13 -8.73 -9.58 9.36
C TYR A 13 -8.07 -10.96 9.44
N GLY A 14 -8.11 -11.62 10.60
CA GLY A 14 -7.49 -12.93 10.81
C GLY A 14 -5.96 -12.95 10.64
N GLY A 15 -5.31 -11.80 10.81
CA GLY A 15 -3.89 -11.59 10.64
C GLY A 15 -3.05 -11.85 11.90
N LYS A 16 -1.74 -11.62 11.78
CA LYS A 16 -0.77 -11.66 12.87
C LYS A 16 -0.13 -10.29 13.03
N PHE A 17 -0.08 -9.81 14.26
CA PHE A 17 0.64 -8.60 14.62
C PHE A 17 1.94 -8.94 15.34
N LEU A 18 3.05 -8.34 14.90
CA LEU A 18 4.33 -8.39 15.59
C LEU A 18 4.79 -6.97 15.91
N TYR A 19 5.22 -6.78 17.15
CA TYR A 19 5.79 -5.54 17.62
C TYR A 19 7.28 -5.74 17.95
N LYS A 20 8.14 -4.91 17.38
CA LYS A 20 9.58 -4.90 17.70
C LYS A 20 9.96 -3.52 18.21
N ASP A 21 10.63 -3.50 19.35
CA ASP A 21 11.21 -2.31 19.95
C ASP A 21 12.68 -2.60 20.23
N LYS A 22 13.56 -1.93 19.49
CA LYS A 22 15.01 -2.10 19.61
C LYS A 22 15.71 -0.75 19.53
N ASP A 23 16.62 -0.52 20.46
CA ASP A 23 17.60 0.56 20.35
C ASP A 23 18.66 0.22 19.31
N ILE A 24 18.90 1.14 18.37
CA ILE A 24 19.99 1.06 17.40
C ILE A 24 21.09 2.03 17.84
N SER A 25 22.32 1.53 18.00
CA SER A 25 23.49 2.39 18.23
C SER A 25 23.83 3.17 16.97
N ILE A 26 24.02 4.48 17.10
CA ILE A 26 24.41 5.38 16.01
C ILE A 26 25.83 5.94 16.17
N GLY A 27 26.64 5.35 17.06
CA GLY A 27 27.97 5.83 17.42
C GLY A 27 27.97 6.82 18.59
N GLY A 28 29.13 7.06 19.19
CA GLY A 28 29.31 8.01 20.29
C GLY A 28 28.57 7.69 21.60
N GLY A 29 28.09 6.45 21.77
CA GLY A 29 27.27 6.05 22.93
C GLY A 29 25.77 6.38 22.81
N ILE A 30 25.34 6.99 21.70
CA ILE A 30 23.95 7.37 21.47
C ILE A 30 23.18 6.17 20.87
N ARG A 31 21.98 5.94 21.40
CA ARG A 31 21.03 4.92 20.92
C ARG A 31 19.75 5.62 20.46
N LEU A 32 19.28 5.28 19.27
CA LEU A 32 17.98 5.73 18.77
C LEU A 32 16.97 4.58 18.86
N PRO A 33 15.76 4.83 19.37
CA PRO A 33 14.71 3.83 19.35
C PRO A 33 14.31 3.53 17.89
N LYS A 34 14.17 2.25 17.57
CA LYS A 34 13.48 1.78 16.36
C LYS A 34 12.29 0.95 16.80
N VAL A 35 11.11 1.51 16.61
CA VAL A 35 9.84 0.85 16.90
C VAL A 35 9.21 0.45 15.58
N GLN A 36 8.95 -0.85 15.41
CA GLN A 36 8.36 -1.41 14.21
C GLN A 36 7.06 -2.15 14.55
N TYR A 37 5.99 -1.76 13.86
CA TYR A 37 4.68 -2.39 13.86
C TYR A 37 4.56 -3.21 12.58
N ILE A 38 4.50 -4.54 12.69
CA ILE A 38 4.39 -5.44 11.53
C ILE A 38 3.03 -6.13 11.60
N LEU A 39 2.23 -5.98 10.56
CA LEU A 39 0.98 -6.69 10.40
C LEU A 39 1.08 -7.60 9.17
N LYS A 40 0.70 -8.86 9.34
CA LYS A 40 0.61 -9.87 8.27
C LYS A 40 -0.84 -10.29 8.16
N ILE A 41 -1.49 -9.99 7.03
CA ILE A 41 -2.88 -10.35 6.79
C ILE A 41 -2.92 -11.42 5.72
N PRO A 42 -3.43 -12.63 6.02
CA PRO A 42 -3.59 -13.66 5.01
C PRO A 42 -4.66 -13.23 3.98
N LEU A 43 -4.37 -13.53 2.71
CA LEU A 43 -5.28 -13.29 1.59
C LEU A 43 -5.11 -14.44 0.60
N GLU A 44 -6.02 -15.42 0.64
CA GLU A 44 -5.96 -16.63 -0.18
C GLU A 44 -4.58 -17.33 -0.12
N ASN A 45 -3.84 -17.39 -1.23
CA ASN A 45 -2.50 -17.97 -1.36
C ASN A 45 -1.37 -16.95 -1.14
N THR A 46 -1.68 -15.72 -0.76
CA THR A 46 -0.71 -14.64 -0.49
C THR A 46 -0.90 -14.03 0.91
N GLU A 47 -0.02 -13.09 1.26
CA GLU A 47 -0.14 -12.26 2.45
C GLU A 47 0.07 -10.78 2.11
N ILE A 48 -0.75 -9.91 2.71
CA ILE A 48 -0.47 -8.48 2.76
C ILE A 48 0.46 -8.26 3.97
N LEU A 49 1.66 -7.76 3.71
CA LEU A 49 2.62 -7.35 4.71
C LEU A 49 2.58 -5.83 4.87
N ILE A 50 2.34 -5.36 6.09
CA ILE A 50 2.36 -3.94 6.44
C ILE A 50 3.43 -3.73 7.50
N SER A 51 4.36 -2.83 7.24
CA SER A 51 5.45 -2.47 8.15
C SER A 51 5.48 -0.97 8.35
N ASN A 52 5.11 -0.50 9.54
CA ASN A 52 5.25 0.89 9.95
C ASN A 52 6.44 1.00 10.91
N ILE A 53 7.40 1.85 10.58
CA ILE A 53 8.59 2.07 11.39
C ILE A 53 8.59 3.52 11.88
N THR A 54 8.81 3.68 13.18
CA THR A 54 8.87 4.98 13.87
C THR A 54 10.16 5.05 14.70
N GLY A 55 10.66 6.27 14.96
CA GLY A 55 11.87 6.50 15.76
C GLY A 55 13.02 7.02 14.89
N LYS A 56 13.99 6.17 14.51
CA LYS A 56 15.08 6.57 13.59
C LYS A 56 14.57 6.92 12.18
N GLU A 57 13.55 6.20 11.72
CA GLU A 57 12.91 6.41 10.43
C GLU A 57 11.41 6.50 10.67
N PHE A 58 10.71 7.26 9.82
CA PHE A 58 9.26 7.46 9.86
C PHE A 58 8.68 7.06 8.50
N SER A 59 8.59 5.76 8.27
CA SER A 59 8.14 5.21 6.99
C SER A 59 7.17 4.05 7.18
N ALA A 60 6.26 3.93 6.24
CA ALA A 60 5.43 2.75 6.05
C ALA A 60 5.69 2.12 4.71
N ARG A 61 5.67 0.79 4.71
CA ARG A 61 5.69 -0.03 3.51
C ARG A 61 4.62 -1.10 3.61
N LEU A 62 3.86 -1.24 2.54
CA LEU A 62 2.89 -2.31 2.35
C LEU A 62 3.28 -3.09 1.11
N SER A 63 3.20 -4.40 1.16
CA SER A 63 3.46 -5.23 0.00
C SER A 63 2.62 -6.50 -0.02
N MET A 64 2.35 -6.99 -1.22
CA MET A 64 1.87 -8.34 -1.48
C MET A 64 2.48 -8.85 -2.78
N ASN A 65 2.74 -10.16 -2.83
CA ASN A 65 3.20 -10.84 -4.04
C ASN A 65 2.10 -11.76 -4.54
N ILE A 66 1.75 -11.67 -5.81
CA ILE A 66 0.66 -12.43 -6.42
C ILE A 66 1.25 -13.33 -7.51
N ASP A 67 0.97 -14.63 -7.39
CA ASP A 67 1.31 -15.61 -8.41
C ASP A 67 0.24 -15.58 -9.50
N LEU A 68 0.50 -14.83 -10.58
CA LEU A 68 -0.43 -14.64 -11.67
C LEU A 68 -0.13 -15.60 -12.85
N PRO A 69 -1.15 -16.29 -13.42
CA PRO A 69 -0.95 -17.24 -14.52
C PRO A 69 -0.56 -16.60 -15.86
N SER A 70 -0.73 -15.29 -16.00
CA SER A 70 -0.31 -14.51 -17.17
C SER A 70 0.04 -13.06 -16.80
N GLN A 71 0.82 -12.40 -17.66
CA GLN A 71 1.28 -11.04 -17.43
C GLN A 71 0.15 -10.01 -17.45
N VAL A 72 -0.06 -9.34 -16.32
CA VAL A 72 -0.94 -8.18 -16.18
C VAL A 72 -0.16 -6.86 -16.40
N PRO A 73 -0.86 -5.77 -16.79
CA PRO A 73 -0.24 -4.46 -17.00
C PRO A 73 0.32 -3.87 -15.72
N ASN A 74 1.46 -3.19 -15.81
CA ASN A 74 2.02 -2.44 -14.68
C ASN A 74 1.19 -1.19 -14.39
N PHE A 75 1.30 -0.69 -13.16
CA PHE A 75 0.71 0.58 -12.78
C PHE A 75 1.53 1.34 -11.73
N GLU A 76 1.31 2.65 -11.70
CA GLU A 76 1.83 3.57 -10.68
C GLU A 76 0.70 4.53 -10.25
N LEU A 77 0.52 4.70 -8.94
CA LEU A 77 -0.27 5.78 -8.35
C LEU A 77 0.64 6.64 -7.47
N SER A 78 0.58 7.94 -7.68
CA SER A 78 1.33 8.92 -6.89
C SER A 78 0.48 10.14 -6.60
N THR A 79 0.68 10.79 -5.46
CA THR A 79 0.08 12.10 -5.19
C THR A 79 0.96 13.24 -5.70
N ASP A 80 0.32 14.35 -6.09
CA ASP A 80 1.06 15.62 -6.19
C ASP A 80 1.61 16.02 -4.81
N SER A 81 2.83 16.54 -4.75
CA SER A 81 3.40 16.97 -3.48
C SER A 81 2.59 18.09 -2.84
N HIS A 82 2.51 18.09 -1.51
CA HIS A 82 1.73 19.02 -0.71
C HIS A 82 2.13 20.48 -0.97
N PHE A 83 3.41 20.76 -1.26
CA PHE A 83 3.85 22.10 -1.65
C PHE A 83 3.33 22.54 -3.03
N LYS A 84 3.16 21.60 -3.97
CA LYS A 84 2.64 21.88 -5.31
C LYS A 84 1.11 22.02 -5.30
N SER A 85 0.42 21.33 -4.38
CA SER A 85 -1.04 21.39 -4.26
C SER A 85 -1.55 22.73 -3.72
N LEU A 86 -0.76 23.45 -2.92
CA LEU A 86 -1.09 24.80 -2.42
C LEU A 86 -1.38 25.83 -3.53
N PHE A 87 -0.91 25.59 -4.75
CA PHE A 87 -1.07 26.49 -5.90
C PHE A 87 -2.04 25.96 -6.97
N LYS A 88 -2.72 24.83 -6.73
CA LYS A 88 -3.69 24.23 -7.66
C LYS A 88 -5.10 24.21 -7.06
N LYS A 89 -6.13 24.51 -7.87
CA LYS A 89 -7.53 24.21 -7.52
C LYS A 89 -7.69 22.70 -7.37
N LYS A 90 -8.48 22.25 -6.37
CA LYS A 90 -8.88 20.85 -6.11
C LYS A 90 -9.01 20.05 -7.41
N SER A 91 -7.95 19.36 -7.78
CA SER A 91 -7.92 18.36 -8.85
C SER A 91 -7.54 17.04 -8.20
N ASP A 92 -7.99 15.93 -8.80
CA ASP A 92 -7.69 14.57 -8.36
C ASP A 92 -6.22 14.46 -7.93
N ARG A 93 -6.01 14.13 -6.64
CA ARG A 93 -4.68 14.21 -6.04
C ARG A 93 -3.82 13.06 -6.53
N PHE A 94 -4.41 11.89 -6.81
CA PHE A 94 -3.68 10.79 -7.40
C PHE A 94 -3.54 10.95 -8.91
N LYS A 95 -2.33 10.69 -9.37
CA LYS A 95 -2.00 10.46 -10.77
C LYS A 95 -1.84 8.98 -10.98
N ILE A 96 -2.64 8.42 -11.87
CA ILE A 96 -2.54 7.03 -12.30
C ILE A 96 -1.71 7.00 -13.59
N LYS A 97 -0.73 6.10 -13.63
CA LYS A 97 -0.05 5.70 -14.87
C LYS A 97 -0.26 4.19 -15.05
N SER A 98 -0.91 3.79 -16.12
CA SER A 98 -1.01 2.40 -16.53
C SER A 98 -1.18 2.32 -18.05
N GLU A 99 -0.77 1.20 -18.64
CA GLU A 99 -0.96 0.91 -20.06
C GLU A 99 -2.33 0.28 -20.36
N SER A 100 -3.19 0.10 -19.35
CA SER A 100 -4.47 -0.58 -19.49
C SER A 100 -5.62 0.28 -19.01
N ASP A 101 -6.52 0.60 -19.95
CA ASP A 101 -7.74 1.37 -19.67
C ASP A 101 -8.62 0.69 -18.61
N ALA A 102 -8.75 -0.64 -18.65
CA ALA A 102 -9.53 -1.39 -17.66
C ALA A 102 -8.95 -1.27 -16.24
N LEU A 103 -7.61 -1.28 -16.11
CA LEU A 103 -6.95 -1.10 -14.82
C LEU A 103 -7.03 0.36 -14.35
N THR A 104 -6.86 1.31 -15.27
CA THR A 104 -7.04 2.74 -14.97
C THR A 104 -8.46 3.02 -14.48
N GLU A 105 -9.48 2.54 -15.18
CA GLU A 105 -10.89 2.71 -14.80
C GLU A 105 -11.18 2.07 -13.43
N PHE A 106 -10.63 0.88 -13.16
CA PHE A 106 -10.74 0.25 -11.84
C PHE A 106 -10.13 1.13 -10.74
N LEU A 107 -8.93 1.67 -10.96
CA LEU A 107 -8.23 2.52 -9.99
C LEU A 107 -8.97 3.84 -9.74
N GLU A 108 -9.41 4.53 -10.79
CA GLU A 108 -10.15 5.80 -10.70
C GLU A 108 -11.49 5.64 -9.96
N ASN A 109 -12.14 4.48 -10.09
CA ASN A 109 -13.44 4.22 -9.50
C ASN A 109 -13.38 3.52 -8.14
N ASN A 110 -12.20 3.05 -7.70
CA ASN A 110 -12.08 2.34 -6.45
C ASN A 110 -12.38 3.25 -5.25
N ILE A 111 -13.31 2.83 -4.39
CA ILE A 111 -13.75 3.62 -3.23
C ILE A 111 -12.63 3.81 -2.20
N HIS A 112 -11.71 2.87 -2.07
CA HIS A 112 -10.59 2.95 -1.13
C HIS A 112 -9.50 3.91 -1.60
N ILE A 113 -9.35 4.11 -2.91
CA ILE A 113 -8.53 5.20 -3.45
C ILE A 113 -9.13 6.56 -3.05
N LYS A 114 -10.45 6.73 -3.16
CA LYS A 114 -11.15 7.96 -2.71
C LYS A 114 -11.03 8.19 -1.20
N GLU A 115 -11.02 7.12 -0.39
CA GLU A 115 -10.74 7.20 1.05
C GLU A 115 -9.30 7.69 1.30
N LEU A 116 -8.32 7.15 0.57
CA LEU A 116 -6.91 7.57 0.65
C LEU A 116 -6.72 9.01 0.15
N GLU A 117 -7.45 9.44 -0.88
CA GLU A 117 -7.46 10.82 -1.37
C GLU A 117 -7.89 11.80 -0.30
N LYS A 118 -8.96 11.45 0.43
CA LYS A 118 -9.44 12.29 1.51
C LYS A 118 -8.40 12.43 2.62
N ILE A 119 -7.70 11.35 2.97
CA ILE A 119 -6.60 11.41 3.94
C ILE A 119 -5.46 12.29 3.39
N ALA A 120 -5.15 12.17 2.11
CA ALA A 120 -4.16 13.05 1.48
C ALA A 120 -4.63 14.51 1.47
N GLU A 121 -5.93 14.79 1.34
CA GLU A 121 -6.49 16.15 1.42
C GLU A 121 -6.27 16.82 2.77
N ASP A 122 -6.50 16.05 3.84
CA ASP A 122 -6.55 16.54 5.21
C ASP A 122 -5.15 16.60 5.88
N ASP A 123 -4.22 15.75 5.44
CA ASP A 123 -2.89 15.59 6.04
C ASP A 123 -1.77 15.70 4.99
N ALA A 124 -0.51 15.71 5.44
CA ALA A 124 0.66 15.65 4.56
C ALA A 124 0.87 14.27 3.92
N PHE A 125 -0.16 13.43 3.80
CA PHE A 125 -0.05 12.05 3.34
C PHE A 125 0.22 11.98 1.82
N GLU A 126 1.44 11.54 1.46
CA GLU A 126 1.88 11.40 0.06
C GLU A 126 2.30 9.95 -0.27
N PRO A 127 1.36 9.05 -0.58
CA PRO A 127 1.68 7.68 -0.93
C PRO A 127 2.19 7.52 -2.37
N TYR A 128 3.08 6.55 -2.53
CA TYR A 128 3.50 6.00 -3.82
C TYR A 128 3.12 4.52 -3.87
N ILE A 129 2.29 4.13 -4.84
CA ILE A 129 1.77 2.77 -5.00
C ILE A 129 2.18 2.26 -6.38
N THR A 130 2.66 1.03 -6.46
CA THR A 130 3.07 0.40 -7.73
C THR A 130 2.57 -1.02 -7.81
N GLY A 131 2.37 -1.49 -9.04
CA GLY A 131 2.19 -2.89 -9.37
C GLY A 131 3.07 -3.24 -10.55
N GLU A 132 3.95 -4.22 -10.39
CA GLU A 132 4.86 -4.66 -11.44
C GLU A 132 5.35 -6.10 -11.24
N PHE A 133 5.79 -6.75 -12.31
CA PHE A 133 6.47 -8.04 -12.21
C PHE A 133 7.89 -7.87 -11.67
N LYS A 134 8.18 -8.54 -10.55
CA LYS A 134 9.51 -8.64 -9.92
C LYS A 134 9.76 -10.08 -9.49
N ASP A 135 10.97 -10.57 -9.75
CA ASP A 135 11.44 -11.88 -9.27
C ASP A 135 10.45 -13.04 -9.51
N SER A 136 9.83 -13.07 -10.70
CA SER A 136 8.85 -14.09 -11.13
C SER A 136 7.45 -14.03 -10.50
N SER A 137 7.14 -12.99 -9.73
CA SER A 137 5.80 -12.75 -9.18
C SER A 137 5.33 -11.33 -9.49
N TYR A 138 4.03 -11.07 -9.41
CA TYR A 138 3.51 -9.72 -9.52
C TYR A 138 3.48 -9.07 -8.13
N GLN A 139 4.30 -8.04 -7.93
CA GLN A 139 4.41 -7.35 -6.66
C GLN A 139 3.55 -6.08 -6.70
N VAL A 140 2.66 -5.95 -5.72
CA VAL A 140 1.99 -4.68 -5.42
C VAL A 140 2.60 -4.11 -4.16
N GLU A 141 3.00 -2.85 -4.22
CA GLU A 141 3.71 -2.17 -3.15
C GLU A 141 3.17 -0.76 -2.93
N ALA A 142 3.10 -0.32 -1.68
CA ALA A 142 2.82 1.06 -1.32
C ALA A 142 3.81 1.55 -0.27
N GLU A 143 4.30 2.78 -0.44
CA GLU A 143 5.21 3.44 0.50
C GLU A 143 4.72 4.87 0.81
N TYR A 144 4.90 5.30 2.06
CA TYR A 144 4.61 6.68 2.50
C TYR A 144 5.38 7.02 3.79
N HIS A 145 5.57 8.31 4.05
CA HIS A 145 6.15 8.79 5.31
C HIS A 145 5.11 8.80 6.43
N LEU A 146 5.54 8.66 7.69
CA LEU A 146 4.64 8.68 8.86
C LEU A 146 4.58 10.04 9.56
N GLU A 147 5.15 11.06 8.95
CA GLU A 147 5.27 12.42 9.51
C GLU A 147 3.98 13.24 9.29
N PHE A 148 2.86 12.74 9.84
CA PHE A 148 1.58 13.44 9.91
C PHE A 148 0.74 12.90 11.08
N ASP A 149 -0.22 13.69 11.56
CA ASP A 149 -0.87 13.46 12.86
C ASP A 149 -1.66 12.14 12.91
N ASN A 150 -2.35 11.78 11.81
CA ASN A 150 -3.17 10.58 11.73
C ASN A 150 -2.54 9.48 10.89
N TRP A 151 -1.23 9.23 11.06
CA TRP A 151 -0.46 8.29 10.22
C TRP A 151 -0.99 6.86 10.16
N ASN A 152 -1.79 6.43 11.14
CA ASN A 152 -2.41 5.11 11.18
C ASN A 152 -3.74 5.05 10.39
N SER A 153 -4.32 6.19 10.01
CA SER A 153 -5.59 6.26 9.27
C SER A 153 -5.55 5.60 7.87
N PRO A 154 -4.44 5.59 7.10
CA PRO A 154 -4.39 4.93 5.80
C PRO A 154 -4.38 3.40 5.88
N VAL A 155 -4.04 2.81 7.04
CA VAL A 155 -3.80 1.36 7.16
C VAL A 155 -5.02 0.55 6.73
N ILE A 156 -6.23 0.93 7.16
CA ILE A 156 -7.45 0.19 6.82
C ILE A 156 -7.83 0.38 5.33
N PRO A 157 -7.91 1.60 4.78
CA PRO A 157 -8.13 1.81 3.35
C PRO A 157 -7.13 1.03 2.48
N PHE A 158 -5.85 0.99 2.85
CA PHE A 158 -4.86 0.21 2.12
C PHE A 158 -5.13 -1.30 2.14
N ILE A 159 -5.48 -1.88 3.30
CA ILE A 159 -5.81 -3.31 3.38
C ILE A 159 -6.94 -3.66 2.42
N LYS A 160 -7.98 -2.80 2.37
CA LYS A 160 -9.11 -3.01 1.48
C LYS A 160 -8.73 -2.83 0.00
N LEU A 161 -7.97 -1.78 -0.32
CA LEU A 161 -7.44 -1.56 -1.66
C LEU A 161 -6.61 -2.75 -2.17
N PHE A 162 -5.71 -3.29 -1.33
CA PHE A 162 -4.88 -4.43 -1.70
C PHE A 162 -5.73 -5.69 -1.94
N LYS A 163 -6.80 -5.90 -1.18
CA LYS A 163 -7.77 -6.98 -1.43
C LYS A 163 -8.51 -6.80 -2.76
N ASP A 164 -8.98 -5.60 -3.05
CA ASP A 164 -9.66 -5.31 -4.33
C ASP A 164 -8.71 -5.49 -5.52
N LEU A 165 -7.47 -5.00 -5.39
CA LEU A 165 -6.41 -5.17 -6.39
C LEU A 165 -6.11 -6.65 -6.63
N HIS A 166 -6.01 -7.47 -5.58
CA HIS A 166 -5.79 -8.90 -5.71
C HIS A 166 -6.86 -9.54 -6.61
N VAL A 167 -8.14 -9.32 -6.29
CA VAL A 167 -9.27 -9.86 -7.05
C VAL A 167 -9.25 -9.37 -8.51
N HIS A 168 -9.02 -8.07 -8.72
CA HIS A 168 -9.03 -7.49 -10.06
C HIS A 168 -7.87 -8.00 -10.92
N LEU A 169 -6.65 -8.07 -10.37
CA LEU A 169 -5.46 -8.53 -11.09
C LEU A 169 -5.55 -10.03 -11.43
N GLU A 170 -6.08 -10.85 -10.52
CA GLU A 170 -6.38 -12.24 -10.83
C GLU A 170 -7.35 -12.38 -12.01
N HIS A 171 -8.42 -11.57 -12.03
CA HIS A 171 -9.40 -11.58 -13.10
C HIS A 171 -8.79 -11.19 -14.45
N LEU A 172 -7.99 -10.11 -14.48
CA LEU A 172 -7.25 -9.68 -15.67
C LEU A 172 -6.31 -10.78 -16.18
N SER A 173 -5.60 -11.43 -15.27
CA SER A 173 -4.65 -12.50 -15.61
C SER A 173 -5.35 -13.74 -16.17
N LYS A 174 -6.49 -14.14 -15.59
CA LYS A 174 -7.30 -15.28 -16.06
C LYS A 174 -7.91 -15.00 -17.44
N SER A 175 -8.41 -13.78 -17.67
CA SER A 175 -8.99 -13.36 -18.96
C SER A 175 -7.97 -13.44 -20.10
N LYS A 176 -6.77 -12.90 -19.90
CA LYS A 176 -5.67 -12.98 -20.89
C LYS A 176 -5.23 -14.42 -21.18
N ASN A 177 -5.12 -15.27 -20.16
CA ASN A 177 -4.71 -16.66 -20.35
C ASN A 177 -5.73 -17.45 -21.20
N ASN A 178 -7.02 -17.19 -21.02
CA ASN A 178 -8.06 -17.84 -21.82
C ASN A 178 -8.02 -17.38 -23.28
N ALA A 179 -7.77 -16.09 -23.54
CA ALA A 179 -7.61 -15.59 -24.91
C ALA A 179 -6.45 -16.27 -25.66
N LEU A 180 -5.31 -16.50 -24.98
CA LEU A 180 -4.13 -17.16 -25.55
C LEU A 180 -4.32 -18.66 -25.83
N LYS A 181 -5.23 -19.34 -25.12
CA LYS A 181 -5.53 -20.76 -25.35
C LYS A 181 -6.42 -21.02 -26.56
N HIS A 182 -7.09 -19.98 -27.07
CA HIS A 182 -8.04 -20.07 -28.17
C HIS A 182 -7.55 -19.39 -29.45
N SER A 183 -6.32 -18.86 -29.46
CA SER A 183 -5.59 -18.33 -30.63
C SER A 183 -4.63 -19.36 -31.19
#